data_AF-A0A832HS37-F1
#
_entry.id   AF-A0A832HS37-F1
#
_cell.length_a   1.000
_cell.length_b   1.000
_cell.length_c   1.000
_cell.angle_alpha   90.00
_cell.angle_beta   90.00
_cell.angle_gamma   90.00
#
_symmetry.space_group_name_H-M   'P 1'
#
loop_
_entity.id
_entity.type
_entity.pdbx_description
1 polymer ?
#
loop_
_entity_poly.entity_id
_entity_poly.type
_entity_poly.pdbx_seq_one_letter_code
_entity_poly.pdbx_strand_id
1 'polypeptide(L)'
;MKSKTIENILYSTVGVVAMLLIVIVVNFLAGVFRYRVDLTQEKLYTLSPGTRAILDKLDGKLKIRFYCTQKDSAMDARRKNHAKLVEDLLMEYKKAAHGRIEIEKLNPQPDTDAEDFARMDGVEPQPVSMTDSIYLGLSFSYLDEKVAIPYLEPSRDKLLEYDISRAIAQVINPQKQRAVIGVMSGVQVFGQNVPPMMRRGQRGPQPWMFIQELQRDFTVKQIGLDVDKIDDDVKILIVHHPKGITDKAQFAIDQFVLRGGKLVAFLDPVSVMDQPQNPMFGGPQGGSNLDKLLKAWGVEFDSNNVLVDLTLKSALFNERFQALLPSLSPEYLKKDEIITSQLDNLTLALAGAFTNVSPAEGLKADILMRSSSNSMLVASFLAQMGGEAATRDFRPSGKSYALGVRLTGKFKTAFPNGKPEDKSNDAEKKDEKKEDKKEDFLKASTNDNVVVLVGDSDMLHEQFCYNMQMFPFVQVISGNMAFLQSLVELYNGDANLINARSRAMKTRDFTVIREMQARAEEKFQAELKKLEEQKNEAQRRINELQAQKDPKQKLVLSKEQMEELVKYRKNVAETNKQLKKVRKELRREQESLETRLKIYNIAGMPLLVSLGGIAFAIYNRKRTAAR
;
A
#
# COMPACT_ATOMS: atom_id res chain seq x y z
N MET A 1 55.29 -33.08 44.69
CA MET A 1 54.08 -32.25 44.46
C MET A 1 54.14 -31.36 43.21
N LYS A 2 55.31 -30.95 42.68
CA LYS A 2 55.39 -30.04 41.51
C LYS A 2 55.05 -30.66 40.13
N SER A 3 55.18 -31.97 39.94
CA SER A 3 54.93 -32.61 38.62
C SER A 3 53.45 -32.70 38.25
N LYS A 4 52.58 -33.04 39.20
CA LYS A 4 51.12 -33.12 38.98
C LYS A 4 50.48 -31.78 38.61
N THR A 5 51.03 -30.67 39.09
CA THR A 5 50.54 -29.32 38.76
C THR A 5 50.88 -28.96 37.31
N ILE A 6 52.06 -29.35 36.84
CA ILE A 6 52.49 -29.12 35.45
C ILE A 6 51.70 -30.00 34.48
N GLU A 7 51.46 -31.26 34.82
CA GLU A 7 50.56 -32.13 34.03
C GLU A 7 49.16 -31.55 33.93
N ASN A 8 48.55 -31.12 35.05
CA ASN A 8 47.21 -30.55 35.03
C ASN A 8 47.12 -29.25 34.21
N ILE A 9 48.15 -28.41 34.24
CA ILE A 9 48.23 -27.21 33.39
C ILE A 9 48.43 -27.61 31.93
N LEU A 10 49.26 -28.61 31.64
CA LEU A 10 49.49 -29.08 30.27
C LEU A 10 48.21 -29.69 29.66
N TYR A 11 47.50 -30.54 30.42
CA TYR A 11 46.22 -31.12 29.99
C TYR A 11 45.13 -30.06 29.86
N SER A 12 45.08 -29.04 30.73
CA SER A 12 44.10 -27.94 30.57
C SER A 12 44.44 -27.05 29.37
N THR A 13 45.72 -26.76 29.12
CA THR A 13 46.16 -25.94 27.99
C THR A 13 45.92 -26.66 26.66
N VAL A 14 46.25 -27.95 26.58
CA VAL A 14 45.94 -28.79 25.40
C VAL A 14 44.43 -28.90 25.20
N GLY A 15 43.65 -29.04 26.27
CA GLY A 15 42.19 -29.05 26.21
C GLY A 15 41.60 -27.73 25.67
N VAL A 16 42.11 -26.59 26.13
CA VAL A 16 41.68 -25.25 25.66
C VAL A 16 42.05 -25.04 24.20
N VAL A 17 43.26 -25.43 23.79
CA VAL A 17 43.72 -25.33 22.39
C VAL A 17 42.90 -26.25 21.48
N ALA A 18 42.61 -27.47 21.91
CA ALA A 18 41.74 -28.39 21.18
C ALA A 18 40.31 -27.85 21.06
N MET A 19 39.77 -27.25 22.12
CA MET A 19 38.44 -26.62 22.10
C MET A 19 38.41 -25.42 21.14
N LEU A 20 39.43 -24.57 21.13
CA LEU A 20 39.57 -23.46 20.20
C LEU A 20 39.63 -23.96 18.74
N LEU A 21 40.41 -25.01 18.48
CA LEU A 21 40.50 -25.66 17.17
C LEU A 21 39.15 -26.25 16.73
N ILE A 22 38.43 -26.91 17.63
CA ILE A 22 37.08 -27.41 17.34
C ILE A 22 36.14 -26.25 17.02
N VAL A 23 36.18 -25.15 17.76
CA VAL A 23 35.36 -23.95 17.47
C VAL A 23 35.71 -23.38 16.10
N ILE A 24 36.99 -23.29 15.74
CA ILE A 24 37.44 -22.81 14.43
C ILE A 24 36.94 -23.74 13.31
N VAL A 25 37.09 -25.07 13.47
CA VAL A 25 36.65 -26.06 12.48
C VAL A 25 35.13 -26.10 12.35
N VAL A 26 34.39 -26.05 13.45
CA VAL A 26 32.92 -25.97 13.45
C VAL A 26 32.47 -24.67 12.78
N ASN A 27 33.12 -23.54 13.05
CA ASN A 27 32.81 -22.27 12.40
C ASN A 27 33.13 -22.31 10.89
N PHE A 28 34.23 -22.95 10.51
CA PHE A 28 34.60 -23.17 9.11
C PHE A 28 33.58 -24.08 8.39
N LEU A 29 33.23 -25.24 8.97
CA LEU A 29 32.25 -26.17 8.41
C LEU A 29 30.84 -25.58 8.36
N ALA A 30 30.44 -24.81 9.37
CA ALA A 30 29.19 -24.04 9.36
C ALA A 30 29.18 -22.95 8.29
N GLY A 31 30.35 -22.43 7.92
CA GLY A 31 30.54 -21.51 6.79
C GLY A 31 30.36 -22.18 5.42
N VAL A 32 30.73 -23.46 5.29
CA VAL A 32 30.64 -24.24 4.05
C VAL A 32 29.23 -24.80 3.81
N PHE A 33 28.57 -25.32 4.85
CA PHE A 33 27.20 -25.84 4.77
C PHE A 33 26.18 -24.79 5.18
N ARG A 34 25.99 -23.76 4.34
CA ARG A 34 24.95 -22.74 4.54
C ARG A 34 23.57 -23.25 4.10
N TYR A 35 22.96 -24.12 4.90
CA TYR A 35 21.52 -24.37 4.79
C TYR A 35 20.77 -23.27 5.55
N ARG A 36 20.26 -22.26 4.83
CA ARG A 36 19.47 -21.18 5.42
C ARG A 36 17.99 -21.52 5.27
N VAL A 37 17.34 -21.81 6.40
CA VAL A 37 15.88 -21.96 6.45
C VAL A 37 15.29 -20.65 6.93
N ASP A 38 14.35 -20.12 6.16
CA ASP A 38 13.58 -18.97 6.57
C ASP A 38 12.41 -19.41 7.45
N LEU A 39 12.55 -19.16 8.75
CA LEU A 39 11.56 -19.46 9.78
C LEU A 39 10.59 -18.30 10.02
N THR A 40 10.67 -17.23 9.24
CA THR A 40 9.70 -16.14 9.35
C THR A 40 8.35 -16.60 8.80
N GLN A 41 7.27 -16.24 9.48
CA GLN A 41 5.90 -16.63 9.11
C GLN A 41 5.55 -16.24 7.67
N GLU A 42 6.00 -15.06 7.24
CA GLU A 42 5.76 -14.53 5.89
C GLU A 42 6.90 -14.84 4.90
N LYS A 43 7.90 -15.63 5.32
CA LYS A 43 9.03 -16.01 4.48
C LYS A 43 9.79 -14.79 3.89
N LEU A 44 10.04 -13.79 4.74
CA LEU A 44 10.64 -12.48 4.42
C LEU A 44 12.07 -12.56 3.84
N TYR A 45 12.78 -13.66 4.07
CA TYR A 45 14.15 -13.87 3.60
C TYR A 45 14.20 -14.94 2.50
N THR A 46 13.07 -15.24 1.86
CA THR A 46 13.00 -16.09 0.67
C THR A 46 12.12 -15.46 -0.40
N LEU A 47 12.51 -15.67 -1.65
CA LEU A 47 11.75 -15.16 -2.79
C LEU A 47 10.33 -15.72 -2.84
N SER A 48 9.39 -14.86 -3.20
CA SER A 48 7.99 -15.18 -3.41
C SER A 48 7.82 -16.26 -4.49
N PRO A 49 6.71 -17.03 -4.45
CA PRO A 49 6.41 -17.98 -5.52
C PRO A 49 6.33 -17.33 -6.90
N GLY A 50 5.81 -16.09 -6.98
CA GLY A 50 5.72 -15.32 -8.21
C GLY A 50 7.09 -14.97 -8.78
N THR A 51 8.00 -14.51 -7.93
CA THR A 51 9.41 -14.24 -8.30
C THR A 51 10.09 -15.49 -8.85
N ARG A 52 9.94 -16.63 -8.18
CA ARG A 52 10.52 -17.91 -8.67
C ARG A 52 9.96 -18.29 -10.04
N ALA A 53 8.64 -18.16 -10.23
CA ALA A 53 8.00 -18.42 -11.51
C ALA A 53 8.41 -17.45 -12.63
N ILE A 54 8.91 -16.24 -12.30
CA ILE A 54 9.53 -15.33 -13.28
C ILE A 54 10.93 -15.84 -13.65
N LEU A 55 11.73 -16.21 -12.65
CA LEU A 55 13.10 -16.72 -12.85
C LEU A 55 13.13 -18.04 -13.62
N ASP A 56 12.11 -18.89 -13.45
CA ASP A 56 12.01 -20.15 -14.18
C ASP A 56 11.88 -19.97 -15.70
N LYS A 57 11.37 -18.80 -16.15
CA LYS A 57 11.22 -18.42 -17.57
C LYS A 57 12.50 -17.90 -18.21
N LEU A 58 13.62 -17.83 -17.49
CA LEU A 58 14.91 -17.44 -18.06
C LEU A 58 15.46 -18.56 -18.95
N ASP A 59 15.41 -18.40 -20.26
CA ASP A 59 16.01 -19.35 -21.20
C ASP A 59 17.52 -19.09 -21.43
N GLY A 60 18.00 -17.89 -21.08
CA GLY A 60 19.39 -17.46 -21.20
C GLY A 60 19.99 -16.92 -19.89
N LYS A 61 21.19 -16.32 -20.01
CA LYS A 61 21.85 -15.64 -18.89
C LYS A 61 21.34 -14.20 -18.77
N LEU A 62 20.77 -13.88 -17.62
CA LEU A 62 20.45 -12.50 -17.20
C LEU A 62 21.67 -11.90 -16.50
N LYS A 63 22.19 -10.79 -17.04
CA LYS A 63 23.22 -9.98 -16.38
C LYS A 63 22.57 -8.86 -15.58
N ILE A 64 22.92 -8.76 -14.31
CA ILE A 64 22.50 -7.69 -13.40
C ILE A 64 23.74 -6.89 -13.00
N ARG A 65 23.79 -5.60 -13.31
CA ARG A 65 24.81 -4.70 -12.75
C ARG A 65 24.23 -3.92 -11.59
N PHE A 66 24.91 -3.98 -10.46
CA PHE A 66 24.59 -3.22 -9.26
C PHE A 66 25.56 -2.07 -9.09
N TYR A 67 25.07 -0.86 -9.35
CA TYR A 67 25.81 0.37 -9.19
C TYR A 67 25.61 0.89 -7.78
N CYS A 68 26.66 0.93 -6.98
CA CYS A 68 26.61 1.40 -5.60
C CYS A 68 27.87 2.20 -5.29
N THR A 69 27.72 3.52 -5.18
CA THR A 69 28.78 4.40 -4.66
C THR A 69 29.15 3.97 -3.24
N GLN A 70 30.44 3.78 -2.98
CA GLN A 70 30.95 3.33 -1.66
C GLN A 70 31.57 4.46 -0.83
N LYS A 71 31.51 5.71 -1.31
CA LYS A 71 32.10 6.88 -0.62
C LYS A 71 31.40 7.12 0.72
N ASP A 72 32.13 6.96 1.82
CA ASP A 72 31.59 7.06 3.18
C ASP A 72 30.94 8.41 3.52
N SER A 73 31.48 9.52 3.00
CA SER A 73 30.92 10.86 3.22
C SER A 73 29.58 11.10 2.53
N ALA A 74 29.28 10.32 1.48
CA ALA A 74 28.07 10.43 0.68
C ALA A 74 27.02 9.35 1.06
N MET A 75 27.47 8.25 1.68
CA MET A 75 26.63 7.13 2.10
C MET A 75 26.39 7.14 3.62
N ASP A 76 25.27 7.74 4.04
CA ASP A 76 24.81 7.65 5.42
C ASP A 76 24.48 6.20 5.86
N ALA A 77 24.26 6.00 7.16
CA ALA A 77 23.96 4.68 7.71
C ALA A 77 22.69 4.04 7.11
N ARG A 78 21.68 4.85 6.74
CA ARG A 78 20.44 4.37 6.15
C ARG A 78 20.70 3.79 4.77
N ARG A 79 21.41 4.53 3.91
CA ARG A 79 21.74 4.09 2.54
C ARG A 79 22.69 2.90 2.53
N LYS A 80 23.64 2.84 3.47
CA LYS A 80 24.52 1.65 3.62
C LYS A 80 23.74 0.39 3.97
N ASN A 81 22.81 0.50 4.91
CA ASN A 81 21.94 -0.63 5.27
C ASN A 81 21.04 -1.03 4.10
N HIS A 82 20.49 -0.06 3.36
CA HIS A 82 19.70 -0.32 2.16
C HIS A 82 20.53 -1.02 1.06
N ALA A 83 21.72 -0.51 0.74
CA ALA A 83 22.60 -1.14 -0.25
C ALA A 83 22.96 -2.59 0.10
N LYS A 84 23.16 -2.87 1.40
CA LYS A 84 23.38 -4.24 1.89
C LYS A 84 22.14 -5.12 1.72
N LEU A 85 20.95 -4.59 2.00
CA LEU A 85 19.69 -5.29 1.77
C LEU A 85 19.51 -5.66 0.29
N VAL A 86 19.84 -4.74 -0.61
CA VAL A 86 19.82 -4.97 -2.08
C VAL A 86 20.79 -6.08 -2.45
N GLU A 87 22.04 -6.03 -1.97
CA GLU A 87 23.05 -7.05 -2.24
C GLU A 87 22.63 -8.43 -1.73
N ASP A 88 22.12 -8.51 -0.50
CA ASP A 88 21.61 -9.75 0.09
C ASP A 88 20.45 -10.33 -0.74
N LEU A 89 19.53 -9.48 -1.21
CA LEU A 89 18.39 -9.89 -2.03
C LEU A 89 18.85 -10.40 -3.41
N LEU A 90 19.73 -9.67 -4.11
CA LEU A 90 20.26 -10.10 -5.40
C LEU A 90 20.96 -11.46 -5.31
N MET A 91 21.65 -11.73 -4.20
CA MET A 91 22.25 -13.05 -3.96
C MET A 91 21.20 -14.17 -3.83
N GLU A 92 20.02 -13.89 -3.28
CA GLU A 92 18.90 -14.85 -3.28
C GLU A 92 18.34 -15.08 -4.69
N TYR A 93 18.23 -14.04 -5.52
CA TYR A 93 17.88 -14.17 -6.95
C TYR A 93 18.87 -15.08 -7.69
N LYS A 94 20.17 -14.84 -7.53
CA LYS A 94 21.23 -15.65 -8.15
C LYS A 94 21.16 -17.12 -7.76
N LYS A 95 20.89 -17.42 -6.48
CA LYS A 95 20.72 -18.79 -5.99
C LYS A 95 19.47 -19.45 -6.59
N ALA A 96 18.35 -18.73 -6.66
CA ALA A 96 17.09 -19.26 -7.16
C ALA A 96 17.09 -19.48 -8.68
N ALA A 97 17.88 -18.71 -9.44
CA ALA A 97 17.91 -18.80 -10.90
C ALA A 97 18.76 -19.98 -11.45
N HIS A 98 19.31 -20.85 -10.59
CA HIS A 98 20.07 -22.04 -11.00
C HIS A 98 21.26 -21.73 -11.94
N GLY A 99 21.99 -20.63 -11.68
CA GLY A 99 23.15 -20.22 -12.48
C GLY A 99 22.83 -19.39 -13.73
N ARG A 100 21.54 -19.06 -13.97
CA ARG A 100 21.09 -18.18 -15.07
C ARG A 100 21.25 -16.69 -14.78
N ILE A 101 21.70 -16.30 -13.58
CA ILE A 101 21.94 -14.90 -13.20
C ILE A 101 23.42 -14.66 -12.94
N GLU A 102 23.96 -13.61 -13.57
CA GLU A 102 25.27 -13.05 -13.31
C GLU A 102 25.11 -11.67 -12.66
N ILE A 103 25.82 -11.41 -11.56
CA ILE A 103 25.76 -10.14 -10.85
C ILE A 103 27.15 -9.51 -10.88
N GLU A 104 27.23 -8.28 -11.37
CA GLU A 104 28.44 -7.45 -11.42
C GLU A 104 28.22 -6.21 -10.55
N LYS A 105 29.03 -6.02 -9.51
CA LYS A 105 28.95 -4.85 -8.62
C LYS A 105 29.96 -3.81 -9.05
N LEU A 106 29.49 -2.60 -9.33
CA LEU A 106 30.29 -1.47 -9.79
C LEU A 106 30.19 -0.33 -8.78
N ASN A 107 31.29 0.40 -8.59
CA ASN A 107 31.36 1.58 -7.71
C ASN A 107 31.62 2.82 -8.57
N PRO A 108 30.57 3.50 -9.06
CA PRO A 108 30.73 4.73 -9.83
C PRO A 108 31.40 5.82 -8.99
N GLN A 109 32.51 6.33 -9.52
CA GLN A 109 33.22 7.50 -9.03
C GLN A 109 33.31 8.53 -10.16
N PRO A 110 33.43 9.83 -9.85
CA PRO A 110 33.64 10.86 -10.87
C PRO A 110 34.78 10.48 -11.82
N ASP A 111 34.54 10.62 -13.13
CA ASP A 111 35.51 10.39 -14.21
C ASP A 111 36.02 8.93 -14.31
N THR A 112 35.15 7.95 -14.02
CA THR A 112 35.47 6.51 -14.15
C THR A 112 34.59 5.78 -15.14
N ASP A 113 35.09 4.69 -15.75
CA ASP A 113 34.30 3.81 -16.63
C ASP A 113 33.01 3.31 -15.96
N ALA A 114 33.03 3.10 -14.65
CA ALA A 114 31.86 2.66 -13.89
C ALA A 114 30.75 3.73 -13.86
N GLU A 115 31.11 5.02 -13.86
CA GLU A 115 30.17 6.12 -14.00
C GLU A 115 29.58 6.18 -15.41
N ASP A 116 30.42 6.04 -16.45
CA ASP A 116 29.95 6.02 -17.83
C ASP A 116 29.01 4.84 -18.08
N PHE A 117 29.34 3.65 -17.57
CA PHE A 117 28.45 2.49 -17.63
C PHE A 117 27.16 2.73 -16.87
N ALA A 118 27.17 3.35 -15.69
CA ALA A 118 25.95 3.66 -14.96
C ALA A 118 25.01 4.53 -15.81
N ARG A 119 25.54 5.60 -16.41
CA ARG A 119 24.77 6.51 -17.27
C ARG A 119 24.26 5.83 -18.54
N MET A 120 25.10 5.05 -19.23
CA MET A 120 24.69 4.25 -20.40
C MET A 120 23.68 3.16 -20.06
N ASP A 121 23.69 2.70 -18.81
CA ASP A 121 22.75 1.73 -18.27
C ASP A 121 21.45 2.35 -17.76
N GLY A 122 21.29 3.67 -17.82
CA GLY A 122 20.08 4.37 -17.35
C GLY A 122 20.02 4.53 -15.83
N VAL A 123 21.15 4.37 -15.13
CA VAL A 123 21.29 4.63 -13.69
C VAL A 123 21.74 6.07 -13.49
N GLU A 124 20.90 6.85 -12.82
CA GLU A 124 21.08 8.30 -12.69
C GLU A 124 21.74 8.66 -11.35
N PRO A 125 22.65 9.66 -11.34
CA PRO A 125 23.22 10.17 -10.10
C PRO A 125 22.15 10.89 -9.27
N GLN A 126 22.10 10.60 -7.98
CA GLN A 126 21.26 11.30 -7.02
C GLN A 126 22.09 12.26 -6.17
N PRO A 127 21.76 13.56 -6.14
CA PRO A 127 22.46 14.53 -5.30
C PRO A 127 22.15 14.25 -3.82
N VAL A 128 23.20 14.07 -3.01
CA VAL A 128 23.09 13.90 -1.55
C VAL A 128 23.57 15.13 -0.79
N SER A 129 24.35 15.97 -1.44
CA SER A 129 24.73 17.30 -0.98
C SER A 129 24.83 18.24 -2.19
N MET A 130 25.18 19.50 -1.97
CA MET A 130 25.44 20.45 -3.06
C MET A 130 26.64 20.04 -3.93
N THR A 131 27.52 19.17 -3.42
CA THR A 131 28.80 18.81 -4.06
C THR A 131 28.95 17.32 -4.35
N ASP A 132 28.17 16.47 -3.67
CA ASP A 132 28.25 15.02 -3.81
C ASP A 132 26.96 14.47 -4.43
N SER A 133 27.14 13.58 -5.40
CA SER A 133 26.09 12.71 -5.91
C SER A 133 26.49 11.26 -5.71
N ILE A 134 25.50 10.38 -5.61
CA ILE A 134 25.69 8.94 -5.50
C ILE A 134 24.96 8.21 -6.60
N TYR A 135 25.47 7.05 -6.98
CA TYR A 135 24.77 6.08 -7.78
C TYR A 135 24.35 4.92 -6.88
N LEU A 136 23.05 4.61 -6.89
CA LEU A 136 22.49 3.48 -6.19
C LEU A 136 21.35 2.92 -7.03
N GLY A 137 21.66 2.07 -8.01
CA GLY A 137 20.70 1.60 -9.00
C GLY A 137 21.09 0.26 -9.60
N LEU A 138 20.20 -0.28 -10.43
CA LEU A 138 20.38 -1.59 -11.06
C LEU A 138 20.19 -1.48 -12.56
N SER A 139 20.95 -2.27 -13.32
CA SER A 139 20.64 -2.55 -14.71
C SER A 139 20.51 -4.04 -14.95
N PHE A 140 19.57 -4.39 -15.81
CA PHE A 140 19.21 -5.75 -16.19
C PHE A 140 19.43 -5.86 -17.69
N SER A 141 20.20 -6.85 -18.11
CA SER A 141 20.45 -7.13 -19.53
C SER A 141 20.18 -8.59 -19.80
N TYR A 142 19.25 -8.85 -20.71
CA TYR A 142 18.84 -10.20 -21.11
C TYR A 142 18.63 -10.23 -22.61
N LEU A 143 19.46 -11.02 -23.31
CA LEU A 143 19.53 -11.01 -24.77
C LEU A 143 19.82 -9.57 -25.26
N ASP A 144 18.98 -9.03 -26.14
CA ASP A 144 19.11 -7.67 -26.71
C ASP A 144 18.36 -6.60 -25.90
N GLU A 145 17.67 -7.00 -24.83
CA GLU A 145 16.80 -6.13 -24.05
C GLU A 145 17.50 -5.68 -22.76
N LYS A 146 17.28 -4.41 -22.42
CA LYS A 146 17.91 -3.76 -21.27
C LYS A 146 16.92 -2.87 -20.54
N VAL A 147 16.90 -3.01 -19.23
CA VAL A 147 16.03 -2.22 -18.33
C VAL A 147 16.87 -1.75 -17.16
N ALA A 148 16.60 -0.53 -16.70
CA ALA A 148 17.25 0.06 -15.54
C ALA A 148 16.23 0.27 -14.42
N ILE A 149 16.70 0.15 -13.18
CA ILE A 149 16.11 0.83 -12.04
C ILE A 149 17.03 2.02 -11.77
N PRO A 150 16.66 3.25 -12.19
CA PRO A 150 17.57 4.38 -12.21
C PRO A 150 18.13 4.73 -10.84
N TYR A 151 17.28 4.61 -9.81
CA TYR A 151 17.65 4.77 -8.42
C TYR A 151 16.81 3.87 -7.52
N LEU A 152 17.48 3.23 -6.56
CA LEU A 152 16.89 2.41 -5.51
C LEU A 152 16.65 3.29 -4.28
N GLU A 153 15.40 3.72 -4.14
CA GLU A 153 14.99 4.60 -3.04
C GLU A 153 14.86 3.80 -1.73
N PRO A 154 15.55 4.19 -0.64
CA PRO A 154 15.42 3.51 0.66
C PRO A 154 13.99 3.54 1.25
N SER A 155 13.13 4.46 0.81
CA SER A 155 11.72 4.45 1.22
C SER A 155 10.92 3.29 0.62
N ARG A 156 11.45 2.63 -0.41
CA ARG A 156 10.86 1.50 -1.13
C ARG A 156 11.43 0.14 -0.73
N ASP A 157 12.16 0.03 0.40
CA ASP A 157 12.73 -1.24 0.92
C ASP A 157 11.75 -2.41 0.86
N LYS A 158 10.49 -2.15 1.22
CA LYS A 158 9.44 -3.15 1.21
C LYS A 158 9.20 -3.69 -0.21
N LEU A 159 9.14 -2.81 -1.20
CA LEU A 159 8.83 -3.13 -2.60
C LEU A 159 10.05 -3.61 -3.40
N LEU A 160 11.21 -3.75 -2.78
CA LEU A 160 12.46 -4.04 -3.49
C LEU A 160 12.41 -5.37 -4.26
N GLU A 161 11.82 -6.43 -3.68
CA GLU A 161 11.63 -7.70 -4.40
C GLU A 161 10.74 -7.51 -5.63
N TYR A 162 9.65 -6.76 -5.49
CA TYR A 162 8.75 -6.46 -6.59
C TYR A 162 9.44 -5.62 -7.67
N ASP A 163 10.14 -4.54 -7.31
CA ASP A 163 10.80 -3.64 -8.27
C ASP A 163 11.85 -4.40 -9.10
N ILE A 164 12.63 -5.29 -8.48
CA ILE A 164 13.60 -6.18 -9.15
C ILE A 164 12.89 -7.22 -10.02
N SER A 165 11.89 -7.94 -9.48
CA SER A 165 11.13 -8.94 -10.23
C SER A 165 10.47 -8.35 -11.47
N ARG A 166 9.93 -7.13 -11.35
CA ARG A 166 9.34 -6.38 -12.44
C ARG A 166 10.36 -6.07 -13.52
N ALA A 167 11.53 -5.54 -13.16
CA ALA A 167 12.58 -5.24 -14.13
C ALA A 167 13.06 -6.50 -14.87
N ILE A 168 13.12 -7.64 -14.17
CA ILE A 168 13.41 -8.94 -14.78
C ILE A 168 12.29 -9.37 -15.74
N ALA A 169 11.02 -9.26 -15.33
CA ALA A 169 9.90 -9.57 -16.20
C ALA A 169 9.86 -8.66 -17.46
N GLN A 170 10.29 -7.39 -17.34
CA GLN A 170 10.39 -6.45 -18.45
C GLN A 170 11.40 -6.90 -19.49
N VAL A 171 12.61 -7.29 -19.07
CA VAL A 171 13.63 -7.76 -20.02
C VAL A 171 13.33 -9.14 -20.59
N ILE A 172 12.59 -10.00 -19.87
CA ILE A 172 12.17 -11.32 -20.38
C ILE A 172 11.04 -11.19 -21.42
N ASN A 173 10.07 -10.29 -21.19
CA ASN A 173 8.94 -10.11 -22.11
C ASN A 173 8.57 -8.61 -22.27
N PRO A 174 9.37 -7.86 -23.06
CA PRO A 174 9.17 -6.42 -23.22
C PRO A 174 7.83 -6.07 -23.88
N GLN A 175 7.37 -6.90 -24.83
CA GLN A 175 6.12 -6.64 -25.56
C GLN A 175 4.91 -6.64 -24.65
N LYS A 176 4.86 -7.58 -23.69
CA LYS A 176 3.79 -7.65 -22.71
C LYS A 176 3.78 -6.40 -21.81
N GLN A 177 4.94 -5.87 -21.48
CA GLN A 177 5.07 -4.63 -20.69
C GLN A 177 4.98 -3.35 -21.54
N ARG A 178 4.65 -3.45 -22.83
CA ARG A 178 4.29 -2.29 -23.66
C ARG A 178 2.80 -2.24 -23.99
N ALA A 179 1.99 -3.02 -23.27
CA ALA A 179 0.54 -3.04 -23.48
C ALA A 179 -0.06 -1.62 -23.34
N VAL A 180 -1.05 -1.35 -24.18
CA VAL A 180 -1.73 -0.05 -24.21
C VAL A 180 -2.90 -0.07 -23.23
N ILE A 181 -2.86 0.86 -22.27
CA ILE A 181 -3.92 1.10 -21.30
C ILE A 181 -4.64 2.38 -21.69
N GLY A 182 -5.95 2.29 -21.91
CA GLY A 182 -6.82 3.45 -22.06
C GLY A 182 -7.23 3.96 -20.68
N VAL A 183 -7.21 5.28 -20.47
CA VAL A 183 -7.80 5.91 -19.29
C VAL A 183 -8.82 6.93 -19.75
N MET A 184 -10.06 6.72 -19.34
CA MET A 184 -11.19 7.62 -19.54
C MET A 184 -11.53 8.25 -18.19
N SER A 185 -11.52 9.58 -18.09
CA SER A 185 -11.75 10.26 -16.82
C SER A 185 -12.63 11.50 -16.93
N GLY A 186 -13.57 11.67 -15.99
CA GLY A 186 -14.36 12.91 -15.85
C GLY A 186 -13.63 14.04 -15.14
N VAL A 187 -12.48 13.76 -14.51
CA VAL A 187 -11.60 14.76 -13.88
C VAL A 187 -10.22 14.79 -14.54
N GLN A 188 -9.49 15.90 -14.37
CA GLN A 188 -8.18 16.14 -15.01
C GLN A 188 -7.04 15.34 -14.32
N VAL A 189 -6.98 14.03 -14.56
CA VAL A 189 -5.96 13.13 -13.97
C VAL A 189 -4.61 13.20 -14.67
N PHE A 190 -4.54 13.65 -15.92
CA PHE A 190 -3.31 13.77 -16.71
C PHE A 190 -2.55 15.09 -16.47
N GLY A 191 -3.07 15.97 -15.62
CA GLY A 191 -2.55 17.32 -15.44
C GLY A 191 -2.79 18.22 -16.67
N GLN A 192 -2.14 19.39 -16.70
CA GLN A 192 -2.18 20.29 -17.84
C GLN A 192 -0.78 20.51 -18.41
N ASN A 193 -0.66 20.33 -19.72
CA ASN A 193 0.53 20.75 -20.47
C ASN A 193 0.47 22.25 -20.70
N VAL A 194 1.01 23.03 -19.77
CA VAL A 194 1.13 24.49 -19.93
C VAL A 194 2.36 24.80 -20.76
N PRO A 195 2.23 25.48 -21.93
CA PRO A 195 3.37 25.84 -22.76
C PRO A 195 4.45 26.60 -21.95
N PRO A 196 5.75 26.39 -22.21
CA PRO A 196 6.83 27.00 -21.42
C PRO A 196 6.73 28.53 -21.30
N MET A 197 6.19 29.20 -22.32
CA MET A 197 6.00 30.65 -22.37
C MET A 197 4.93 31.18 -21.37
N MET A 198 3.99 30.32 -20.95
CA MET A 198 2.98 30.64 -19.93
C MET A 198 3.37 30.19 -18.52
N ARG A 199 4.55 29.57 -18.34
CA ARG A 199 5.11 29.23 -17.01
C ARG A 199 5.64 30.48 -16.31
N ARG A 200 4.76 31.42 -15.99
CA ARG A 200 5.07 32.65 -15.23
C ARG A 200 5.21 32.31 -13.73
N GLY A 201 6.15 31.43 -13.40
CA GLY A 201 6.45 30.99 -12.02
C GLY A 201 5.47 29.99 -11.39
N GLN A 202 4.34 29.65 -12.04
CA GLN A 202 3.42 28.61 -11.55
C GLN A 202 3.65 27.29 -12.30
N ARG A 203 3.95 26.22 -11.55
CA ARG A 203 3.90 24.85 -12.07
C ARG A 203 2.43 24.50 -12.31
N GLY A 204 2.07 24.18 -13.55
CA GLY A 204 0.74 23.67 -13.86
C GLY A 204 0.42 22.38 -13.10
N PRO A 205 -0.87 22.01 -13.01
CA PRO A 205 -1.30 20.78 -12.34
C PRO A 205 -0.56 19.58 -12.95
N GLN A 206 0.11 18.82 -12.10
CA GLN A 206 0.85 17.62 -12.50
C GLN A 206 -0.13 16.46 -12.75
N PRO A 207 0.24 15.46 -13.57
CA PRO A 207 -0.52 14.21 -13.62
C PRO A 207 -0.61 13.59 -12.24
N TRP A 208 -1.76 13.00 -11.91
CA TRP A 208 -1.95 12.25 -10.66
C TRP A 208 -0.97 11.10 -10.57
N MET A 209 -0.62 10.69 -9.34
CA MET A 209 0.44 9.71 -9.13
C MET A 209 0.11 8.35 -9.79
N PHE A 210 -1.17 7.94 -9.82
CA PHE A 210 -1.54 6.67 -10.45
C PHE A 210 -1.27 6.66 -11.97
N ILE A 211 -1.44 7.80 -12.65
CA ILE A 211 -1.11 7.93 -14.08
C ILE A 211 0.40 7.78 -14.26
N GLN A 212 1.19 8.43 -13.43
CA GLN A 212 2.65 8.32 -13.48
C GLN A 212 3.12 6.89 -13.23
N GLU A 213 2.52 6.20 -12.25
CA GLU A 213 2.84 4.78 -11.97
C GLU A 213 2.45 3.87 -13.14
N LEU A 214 1.32 4.10 -13.82
CA LEU A 214 0.95 3.34 -15.02
C LEU A 214 1.91 3.63 -16.19
N GLN A 215 2.30 4.89 -16.39
CA GLN A 215 3.21 5.29 -17.47
C GLN A 215 4.63 4.74 -17.33
N ARG A 216 5.03 4.29 -16.13
CA ARG A 216 6.31 3.61 -15.92
C ARG A 216 6.36 2.27 -16.63
N ASP A 217 5.25 1.56 -16.66
CA ASP A 217 5.18 0.15 -17.04
C ASP A 217 4.29 -0.10 -18.27
N PHE A 218 3.58 0.92 -18.79
CA PHE A 218 2.62 0.78 -19.87
C PHE A 218 2.56 2.01 -20.78
N THR A 219 2.08 1.80 -22.01
CA THR A 219 1.68 2.91 -22.88
C THR A 219 0.29 3.39 -22.47
N VAL A 220 0.20 4.55 -21.84
CA VAL A 220 -1.08 5.08 -21.34
C VAL A 220 -1.67 6.07 -22.34
N LYS A 221 -2.87 5.79 -22.86
CA LYS A 221 -3.65 6.66 -23.73
C LYS A 221 -4.80 7.31 -22.96
N GLN A 222 -4.91 8.65 -23.05
CA GLN A 222 -6.10 9.35 -22.59
C GLN A 222 -7.23 9.16 -23.61
N ILE A 223 -8.43 8.81 -23.14
CA ILE A 223 -9.62 8.56 -23.95
C ILE A 223 -10.75 9.50 -23.48
N GLY A 224 -11.41 10.18 -24.42
CA GLY A 224 -12.51 11.10 -24.13
C GLY A 224 -13.80 10.40 -23.69
N LEU A 225 -14.71 11.13 -23.04
CA LEU A 225 -16.02 10.64 -22.57
C LEU A 225 -17.12 10.69 -23.66
N ASP A 226 -16.74 11.08 -24.87
CA ASP A 226 -17.58 11.30 -26.05
C ASP A 226 -17.10 10.50 -27.28
N VAL A 227 -16.08 9.65 -27.11
CA VAL A 227 -15.52 8.82 -28.17
C VAL A 227 -16.53 7.84 -28.73
N ASP A 228 -16.35 7.46 -29.99
CA ASP A 228 -17.24 6.55 -30.69
C ASP A 228 -16.66 5.15 -30.89
N LYS A 229 -15.35 5.00 -30.73
CA LYS A 229 -14.63 3.74 -30.73
C LYS A 229 -13.43 3.84 -29.79
N ILE A 230 -13.12 2.74 -29.11
CA ILE A 230 -11.85 2.56 -28.42
C ILE A 230 -10.90 1.82 -29.37
N ASP A 231 -9.65 2.29 -29.50
CA ASP A 231 -8.65 1.68 -30.39
C ASP A 231 -8.41 0.19 -30.10
N ASP A 232 -8.12 -0.60 -31.14
CA ASP A 232 -7.98 -2.06 -31.04
C ASP A 232 -6.67 -2.51 -30.34
N ASP A 233 -5.71 -1.60 -30.20
CA ASP A 233 -4.46 -1.80 -29.46
C ASP A 233 -4.66 -1.71 -27.94
N VAL A 234 -5.69 -0.99 -27.47
CA VAL A 234 -6.05 -0.88 -26.05
C VAL A 234 -6.50 -2.25 -25.54
N LYS A 235 -5.81 -2.77 -24.54
CA LYS A 235 -6.12 -4.08 -23.92
C LYS A 235 -6.89 -3.95 -22.60
N ILE A 236 -6.60 -2.90 -21.86
CA ILE A 236 -7.22 -2.59 -20.58
C ILE A 236 -7.76 -1.16 -20.66
N LEU A 237 -8.99 -0.95 -20.24
CA LEU A 237 -9.61 0.36 -20.10
C LEU A 237 -9.88 0.63 -18.62
N ILE A 238 -9.31 1.73 -18.12
CA ILE A 238 -9.63 2.29 -16.82
C ILE A 238 -10.64 3.42 -17.05
N VAL A 239 -11.82 3.30 -16.46
CA VAL A 239 -12.85 4.34 -16.46
C VAL A 239 -12.92 4.94 -15.07
N HIS A 240 -12.49 6.19 -14.92
CA HIS A 240 -12.37 6.89 -13.65
C HIS A 240 -13.38 8.04 -13.56
N HIS A 241 -14.38 7.93 -12.70
CA HIS A 241 -15.43 8.94 -12.56
C HIS A 241 -16.03 9.41 -13.90
N PRO A 242 -16.74 8.55 -14.68
CA PRO A 242 -17.30 8.89 -15.99
C PRO A 242 -18.53 9.80 -15.89
N LYS A 243 -18.39 10.94 -15.24
CA LYS A 243 -19.42 11.97 -15.16
C LYS A 243 -19.62 12.62 -16.52
N GLY A 244 -20.87 12.66 -16.99
CA GLY A 244 -21.22 13.25 -18.28
C GLY A 244 -20.80 12.40 -19.50
N ILE A 245 -20.51 11.11 -19.31
CA ILE A 245 -20.26 10.20 -20.43
C ILE A 245 -21.46 10.13 -21.37
N THR A 246 -21.18 10.13 -22.67
CA THR A 246 -22.22 10.04 -23.70
C THR A 246 -22.68 8.59 -23.91
N ASP A 247 -23.90 8.43 -24.43
CA ASP A 247 -24.43 7.13 -24.86
C ASP A 247 -23.52 6.44 -25.89
N LYS A 248 -22.89 7.23 -26.76
CA LYS A 248 -21.96 6.79 -27.79
C LYS A 248 -20.68 6.21 -27.18
N ALA A 249 -20.14 6.86 -26.15
CA ALA A 249 -18.98 6.36 -25.41
C ALA A 249 -19.34 5.12 -24.57
N GLN A 250 -20.53 5.05 -23.97
CA GLN A 250 -21.01 3.81 -23.33
C GLN A 250 -21.11 2.66 -24.35
N PHE A 251 -21.57 2.92 -25.58
CA PHE A 251 -21.54 1.94 -26.67
C PHE A 251 -20.11 1.53 -27.07
N ALA A 252 -19.16 2.47 -27.13
CA ALA A 252 -17.76 2.14 -27.38
C ALA A 252 -17.19 1.20 -26.29
N ILE A 253 -17.50 1.45 -25.02
CA ILE A 253 -17.13 0.58 -23.88
C ILE A 253 -17.79 -0.80 -24.01
N ASP A 254 -19.07 -0.86 -24.38
CA ASP A 254 -19.78 -2.12 -24.64
C ASP A 254 -19.01 -2.97 -25.66
N GLN A 255 -18.72 -2.39 -26.83
CA GLN A 255 -17.99 -3.09 -27.90
C GLN A 255 -16.56 -3.47 -27.49
N PHE A 256 -15.89 -2.64 -26.69
CA PHE A 256 -14.59 -2.96 -26.11
C PHE A 256 -14.63 -4.19 -25.20
N VAL A 257 -15.64 -4.30 -24.33
CA VAL A 257 -15.82 -5.48 -23.47
C VAL A 257 -16.21 -6.70 -24.32
N LEU A 258 -17.08 -6.55 -25.32
CA LEU A 258 -17.50 -7.68 -26.14
C LEU A 258 -16.37 -8.27 -26.99
N ARG A 259 -15.43 -7.45 -27.47
CA ARG A 259 -14.24 -7.93 -28.20
C ARG A 259 -13.13 -8.50 -27.30
N GLY A 260 -13.34 -8.56 -25.99
CA GLY A 260 -12.42 -9.18 -25.03
C GLY A 260 -11.50 -8.20 -24.28
N GLY A 261 -11.68 -6.88 -24.45
CA GLY A 261 -10.99 -5.86 -23.67
C GLY A 261 -11.37 -5.89 -22.20
N LYS A 262 -10.42 -5.63 -21.30
CA LYS A 262 -10.59 -5.73 -19.85
C LYS A 262 -10.99 -4.37 -19.29
N LEU A 263 -12.12 -4.29 -18.60
CA LEU A 263 -12.63 -3.02 -18.06
C LEU A 263 -12.44 -2.97 -16.53
N VAL A 264 -11.88 -1.86 -16.06
CA VAL A 264 -11.86 -1.49 -14.64
C VAL A 264 -12.52 -0.12 -14.51
N ALA A 265 -13.70 -0.06 -13.89
CA ALA A 265 -14.44 1.18 -13.70
C ALA A 265 -14.49 1.56 -12.21
N PHE A 266 -14.09 2.78 -11.91
CA PHE A 266 -14.23 3.41 -10.61
C PHE A 266 -15.33 4.46 -10.70
N LEU A 267 -16.41 4.22 -9.95
CA LEU A 267 -17.64 5.01 -9.97
C LEU A 267 -17.81 5.70 -8.63
N ASP A 268 -18.27 6.94 -8.69
CA ASP A 268 -18.55 7.73 -7.50
C ASP A 268 -19.93 8.35 -7.56
N PRO A 269 -20.70 8.34 -6.46
CA PRO A 269 -21.88 9.19 -6.33
C PRO A 269 -21.45 10.68 -6.28
N VAL A 270 -20.28 10.96 -5.71
CA VAL A 270 -19.68 12.28 -5.61
C VAL A 270 -18.16 12.13 -5.50
N SER A 271 -17.40 12.73 -6.41
CA SER A 271 -15.94 12.81 -6.28
C SER A 271 -15.56 14.07 -5.49
N VAL A 272 -14.82 13.89 -4.41
CA VAL A 272 -14.15 14.94 -3.63
C VAL A 272 -13.18 15.72 -4.52
N MET A 273 -12.55 15.05 -5.50
CA MET A 273 -11.58 15.65 -6.42
C MET A 273 -12.20 16.38 -7.62
N ASP A 274 -13.49 16.19 -7.88
CA ASP A 274 -14.24 16.93 -8.90
C ASP A 274 -14.71 18.31 -8.41
N GLN A 275 -13.79 19.13 -7.88
CA GLN A 275 -14.15 20.46 -7.38
C GLN A 275 -14.22 21.51 -8.50
N PRO A 276 -15.32 22.28 -8.60
CA PRO A 276 -15.39 23.40 -9.54
C PRO A 276 -14.37 24.48 -9.14
N GLN A 277 -13.66 25.03 -10.12
CA GLN A 277 -12.69 26.13 -9.90
C GLN A 277 -13.33 27.36 -9.23
N ASN A 278 -14.64 27.55 -9.34
CA ASN A 278 -15.37 28.62 -8.68
C ASN A 278 -16.60 28.08 -7.93
N PRO A 279 -16.58 28.03 -6.59
CA PRO A 279 -17.71 27.55 -5.78
C PRO A 279 -19.02 28.32 -5.98
N MET A 280 -18.96 29.59 -6.42
CA MET A 280 -20.12 30.46 -6.64
C MET A 280 -20.89 30.18 -7.95
N PHE A 281 -20.31 29.42 -8.88
CA PHE A 281 -20.90 29.09 -10.20
C PHE A 281 -21.10 27.57 -10.39
N GLY A 282 -20.91 26.76 -9.35
CA GLY A 282 -21.02 25.30 -9.45
C GLY A 282 -22.47 24.85 -9.56
N GLY A 283 -22.87 24.36 -10.74
CA GLY A 283 -24.07 23.53 -10.89
C GLY A 283 -23.94 22.22 -10.08
N PRO A 284 -25.04 21.47 -9.87
CA PRO A 284 -25.00 20.24 -9.09
C PRO A 284 -23.91 19.30 -9.60
N GLN A 285 -23.02 18.87 -8.70
CA GLN A 285 -22.05 17.83 -9.01
C GLN A 285 -22.81 16.51 -9.20
N GLY A 286 -22.98 16.08 -10.45
CA GLY A 286 -23.51 14.76 -10.77
C GLY A 286 -22.50 13.66 -10.49
N GLY A 287 -22.99 12.48 -10.10
CA GLY A 287 -22.17 11.28 -9.96
C GLY A 287 -21.74 10.68 -11.29
N SER A 288 -20.99 9.58 -11.20
CA SER A 288 -20.63 8.73 -12.33
C SER A 288 -21.86 8.13 -13.00
N ASN A 289 -21.82 8.00 -14.33
CA ASN A 289 -22.92 7.39 -15.07
C ASN A 289 -22.40 6.25 -15.96
N LEU A 290 -22.84 5.01 -15.74
CA LEU A 290 -22.68 3.86 -16.64
C LEU A 290 -23.97 3.03 -16.66
N ASP A 291 -25.11 3.70 -16.47
CA ASP A 291 -26.43 3.12 -16.25
C ASP A 291 -26.81 2.04 -17.27
N LYS A 292 -26.59 2.27 -18.57
CA LYS A 292 -26.95 1.31 -19.62
C LYS A 292 -26.15 0.02 -19.50
N LEU A 293 -24.85 0.15 -19.28
CA LEU A 293 -23.94 -1.00 -19.12
C LEU A 293 -24.25 -1.77 -17.85
N LEU A 294 -24.33 -1.08 -16.71
CA LEU A 294 -24.60 -1.69 -15.40
C LEU A 294 -25.94 -2.44 -15.41
N LYS A 295 -26.99 -1.83 -15.98
CA LYS A 295 -28.30 -2.46 -16.12
C LYS A 295 -28.24 -3.72 -16.99
N ALA A 296 -27.52 -3.69 -18.10
CA ALA A 296 -27.35 -4.86 -18.96
C ALA A 296 -26.58 -5.99 -18.28
N TRP A 297 -25.69 -5.66 -17.34
CA TRP A 297 -24.90 -6.63 -16.57
C TRP A 297 -25.59 -7.12 -15.29
N GLY A 298 -26.73 -6.53 -14.93
CA GLY A 298 -27.48 -6.90 -13.72
C GLY A 298 -26.90 -6.33 -12.42
N VAL A 299 -26.27 -5.15 -12.50
CA VAL A 299 -25.70 -4.44 -11.36
C VAL A 299 -26.36 -3.07 -11.23
N GLU A 300 -26.71 -2.66 -10.02
CA GLU A 300 -27.20 -1.31 -9.71
C GLU A 300 -26.21 -0.60 -8.81
N PHE A 301 -25.81 0.62 -9.20
CA PHE A 301 -24.94 1.50 -8.43
C PHE A 301 -25.75 2.70 -7.94
N ASP A 302 -25.66 2.99 -6.64
CA ASP A 302 -26.30 4.17 -6.07
C ASP A 302 -25.44 5.41 -6.31
N SER A 303 -25.86 6.23 -7.29
CA SER A 303 -25.16 7.47 -7.66
C SER A 303 -25.56 8.68 -6.79
N ASN A 304 -26.48 8.53 -5.84
CA ASN A 304 -27.06 9.65 -5.08
C ASN A 304 -26.73 9.61 -3.58
N ASN A 305 -26.33 8.44 -3.08
CA ASN A 305 -25.97 8.25 -1.69
C ASN A 305 -24.54 7.72 -1.55
N VAL A 306 -23.89 8.11 -0.45
CA VAL A 306 -22.59 7.62 -0.03
C VAL A 306 -22.75 6.67 1.16
N LEU A 307 -21.78 5.78 1.33
CA LEU A 307 -21.67 4.91 2.48
C LEU A 307 -21.11 5.67 3.68
N VAL A 308 -21.83 5.59 4.80
CA VAL A 308 -21.31 5.88 6.13
C VAL A 308 -21.13 4.56 6.86
N ASP A 309 -19.93 4.29 7.38
CA ASP A 309 -19.63 3.08 8.16
C ASP A 309 -18.91 3.45 9.46
N LEU A 310 -19.56 3.17 10.60
CA LEU A 310 -19.00 3.55 11.89
C LEU A 310 -17.99 2.53 12.45
N THR A 311 -17.93 1.32 11.88
CA THR A 311 -16.93 0.30 12.24
C THR A 311 -15.63 0.54 11.49
N LEU A 312 -15.71 1.00 10.24
CA LEU A 312 -14.57 1.12 9.33
C LEU A 312 -13.95 2.51 9.28
N LYS A 313 -14.19 3.37 10.28
CA LYS A 313 -13.69 4.75 10.28
C LYS A 313 -12.17 4.83 10.12
N SER A 314 -11.69 5.66 9.20
CA SER A 314 -10.25 5.86 9.03
C SER A 314 -9.70 6.88 10.03
N ALA A 315 -8.99 6.42 11.07
CA ALA A 315 -8.40 7.26 12.11
C ALA A 315 -7.24 8.16 11.61
N LEU A 316 -6.75 7.93 10.39
CA LEU A 316 -5.65 8.69 9.79
C LEU A 316 -6.08 10.06 9.25
N PHE A 317 -7.37 10.26 9.04
CA PHE A 317 -7.93 11.48 8.46
C PHE A 317 -8.63 12.32 9.51
N ASN A 318 -8.92 13.57 9.15
CA ASN A 318 -9.60 14.54 10.02
C ASN A 318 -10.88 13.95 10.61
N GLU A 319 -11.08 14.10 11.94
CA GLU A 319 -12.26 13.63 12.69
C GLU A 319 -13.58 13.97 12.00
N ARG A 320 -13.65 15.14 11.34
CA ARG A 320 -14.83 15.59 10.58
C ARG A 320 -15.23 14.63 9.46
N PHE A 321 -14.33 13.84 8.90
CA PHE A 321 -14.60 12.98 7.73
C PHE A 321 -14.34 11.49 7.96
N GLN A 322 -13.91 11.06 9.16
CA GLN A 322 -13.50 9.67 9.38
C GLN A 322 -14.60 8.63 9.09
N ALA A 323 -15.87 8.94 9.38
CA ALA A 323 -17.01 8.07 9.11
C ALA A 323 -17.42 7.99 7.63
N LEU A 324 -16.91 8.92 6.82
CA LEU A 324 -17.10 9.03 5.38
C LEU A 324 -15.90 8.46 4.60
N LEU A 325 -14.90 7.96 5.32
CA LEU A 325 -13.66 7.42 4.80
C LEU A 325 -13.47 5.98 5.29
N PRO A 326 -14.28 5.00 4.83
CA PRO A 326 -14.13 3.62 5.25
C PRO A 326 -12.75 3.06 4.86
N SER A 327 -12.01 2.59 5.87
CA SER A 327 -10.75 1.85 5.72
C SER A 327 -11.02 0.35 5.87
N LEU A 328 -11.11 -0.35 4.74
CA LEU A 328 -11.42 -1.77 4.65
C LEU A 328 -10.19 -2.60 5.03
N SER A 329 -10.24 -3.27 6.17
CA SER A 329 -9.25 -4.28 6.56
C SER A 329 -9.48 -5.62 5.80
N PRO A 330 -8.56 -6.60 5.86
CA PRO A 330 -8.61 -7.80 5.01
C PRO A 330 -9.84 -8.70 5.26
N GLU A 331 -10.58 -8.52 6.35
CA GLU A 331 -11.84 -9.23 6.62
C GLU A 331 -13.03 -8.73 5.78
N TYR A 332 -12.95 -7.48 5.31
CA TYR A 332 -13.91 -6.84 4.41
C TYR A 332 -13.53 -6.97 2.93
N LEU A 333 -12.41 -7.62 2.66
CA LEU A 333 -11.92 -7.94 1.32
C LEU A 333 -12.12 -9.43 1.03
N LYS A 334 -12.26 -9.77 -0.26
CA LYS A 334 -12.34 -11.17 -0.69
C LYS A 334 -10.98 -11.87 -0.49
N LYS A 335 -10.94 -12.93 0.32
CA LYS A 335 -9.67 -13.57 0.76
C LYS A 335 -9.09 -14.57 -0.23
N ASP A 336 -9.92 -15.15 -1.10
CA ASP A 336 -9.56 -16.17 -2.09
C ASP A 336 -9.17 -15.56 -3.46
N GLU A 337 -8.98 -14.25 -3.52
CA GLU A 337 -8.72 -13.53 -4.76
C GLU A 337 -7.31 -12.93 -4.78
N ILE A 338 -6.54 -13.16 -5.85
CA ILE A 338 -5.13 -12.73 -5.93
C ILE A 338 -5.00 -11.21 -5.78
N ILE A 339 -5.95 -10.44 -6.33
CA ILE A 339 -5.94 -8.97 -6.30
C ILE A 339 -6.15 -8.40 -4.88
N THR A 340 -6.89 -9.09 -4.01
CA THR A 340 -7.30 -8.57 -2.69
C THR A 340 -6.74 -9.35 -1.50
N SER A 341 -6.32 -10.60 -1.68
CA SER A 341 -5.87 -11.53 -0.63
C SER A 341 -4.61 -11.09 0.13
N GLN A 342 -3.85 -10.14 -0.45
CA GLN A 342 -2.58 -9.69 0.09
C GLN A 342 -2.56 -8.16 0.31
N LEU A 343 -3.72 -7.51 0.28
CA LEU A 343 -3.84 -6.10 0.66
C LEU A 343 -4.06 -5.99 2.17
N ASP A 344 -3.37 -5.05 2.81
CA ASP A 344 -3.53 -4.76 4.23
C ASP A 344 -4.79 -3.95 4.52
N ASN A 345 -5.00 -2.90 3.74
CA ASN A 345 -6.21 -2.10 3.81
C ASN A 345 -6.51 -1.44 2.46
N LEU A 346 -7.74 -0.96 2.30
CA LEU A 346 -8.14 -0.03 1.25
C LEU A 346 -8.91 1.12 1.89
N THR A 347 -8.59 2.35 1.54
CA THR A 347 -9.33 3.52 2.05
C THR A 347 -10.16 4.09 0.92
N LEU A 348 -11.48 4.14 1.11
CA LEU A 348 -12.38 4.76 0.15
C LEU A 348 -12.88 6.09 0.70
N ALA A 349 -13.11 7.08 -0.15
CA ALA A 349 -13.63 8.40 0.18
C ALA A 349 -15.04 8.56 -0.39
N LEU A 350 -16.00 8.91 0.47
CA LEU A 350 -17.40 9.09 0.07
C LEU A 350 -17.95 7.92 -0.78
N ALA A 351 -17.53 6.70 -0.44
CA ALA A 351 -17.73 5.52 -1.26
C ALA A 351 -19.20 5.31 -1.65
N GLY A 352 -19.46 5.08 -2.94
CA GLY A 352 -20.73 4.57 -3.41
C GLY A 352 -20.90 3.07 -3.13
N ALA A 353 -22.14 2.60 -3.23
CA ALA A 353 -22.48 1.20 -3.03
C ALA A 353 -23.19 0.61 -4.24
N PHE A 354 -22.89 -0.65 -4.54
CA PHE A 354 -23.69 -1.48 -5.44
C PHE A 354 -24.84 -2.08 -4.64
N THR A 355 -26.03 -1.49 -4.76
CA THR A 355 -27.23 -1.81 -3.95
C THR A 355 -27.89 -3.11 -4.38
N ASN A 356 -27.74 -3.49 -5.65
CA ASN A 356 -28.20 -4.75 -6.21
C ASN A 356 -27.12 -5.35 -7.10
N VAL A 357 -26.81 -6.62 -6.87
CA VAL A 357 -25.84 -7.39 -7.67
C VAL A 357 -26.51 -8.72 -8.04
N SER A 358 -27.24 -8.70 -9.14
CA SER A 358 -27.95 -9.86 -9.70
C SER A 358 -27.45 -10.08 -11.13
N PRO A 359 -26.28 -10.73 -11.31
CA PRO A 359 -25.61 -10.80 -12.60
C PRO A 359 -26.51 -11.36 -13.69
N ALA A 360 -26.46 -10.75 -14.88
CA ALA A 360 -27.20 -11.20 -16.04
C ALA A 360 -26.81 -12.63 -16.47
N GLU A 361 -27.67 -13.29 -17.25
CA GLU A 361 -27.42 -14.65 -17.75
C GLU A 361 -26.07 -14.75 -18.49
N GLY A 362 -25.24 -15.71 -18.08
CA GLY A 362 -23.89 -15.91 -18.62
C GLY A 362 -22.79 -15.18 -17.83
N LEU A 363 -23.15 -14.39 -16.81
CA LEU A 363 -22.22 -13.71 -15.92
C LEU A 363 -22.25 -14.30 -14.51
N LYS A 364 -21.09 -14.23 -13.85
CA LYS A 364 -20.91 -14.49 -12.42
C LYS A 364 -20.36 -13.22 -11.76
N ALA A 365 -20.95 -12.86 -10.62
CA ALA A 365 -20.48 -11.76 -9.79
C ALA A 365 -19.72 -12.27 -8.55
N ASP A 366 -18.55 -11.69 -8.31
CA ASP A 366 -17.78 -11.84 -7.08
C ASP A 366 -17.69 -10.49 -6.37
N ILE A 367 -18.09 -10.42 -5.10
CA ILE A 367 -17.92 -9.20 -4.29
C ILE A 367 -16.47 -9.16 -3.78
N LEU A 368 -15.71 -8.18 -4.26
CA LEU A 368 -14.30 -7.98 -3.90
C LEU A 368 -14.14 -7.20 -2.59
N MET A 369 -15.04 -6.23 -2.35
CA MET A 369 -15.02 -5.30 -1.23
C MET A 369 -16.43 -5.14 -0.68
N ARG A 370 -16.58 -5.12 0.64
CA ARG A 370 -17.88 -4.95 1.30
C ARG A 370 -17.81 -4.04 2.52
N SER A 371 -18.90 -3.39 2.86
CA SER A 371 -19.03 -2.64 4.12
C SER A 371 -19.29 -3.56 5.31
N SER A 372 -19.22 -3.02 6.52
CA SER A 372 -19.72 -3.70 7.71
C SER A 372 -21.26 -3.63 7.79
N SER A 373 -21.86 -4.44 8.67
CA SER A 373 -23.29 -4.33 8.98
C SER A 373 -23.66 -3.06 9.75
N ASN A 374 -22.66 -2.35 10.29
CA ASN A 374 -22.80 -1.07 10.98
C ASN A 374 -22.62 0.08 9.98
N SER A 375 -23.35 0.01 8.88
CA SER A 375 -23.29 0.98 7.79
C SER A 375 -24.68 1.45 7.33
N MET A 376 -24.72 2.63 6.73
CA MET A 376 -25.93 3.29 6.22
C MET A 376 -25.59 4.08 4.96
N LEU A 377 -26.50 4.11 4.00
CA LEU A 377 -26.41 5.02 2.85
C LEU A 377 -27.01 6.37 3.21
N VAL A 378 -26.30 7.45 2.91
CA VAL A 378 -26.66 8.83 3.23
C VAL A 378 -26.58 9.67 1.96
N ALA A 379 -27.54 10.58 1.76
CA ALA A 379 -27.54 11.47 0.62
C ALA A 379 -26.21 12.23 0.49
N SER A 380 -25.62 12.23 -0.70
CA SER A 380 -24.28 12.79 -0.96
C SER A 380 -24.14 14.25 -0.50
N PHE A 381 -25.21 15.05 -0.60
CA PHE A 381 -25.21 16.43 -0.12
C PHE A 381 -24.94 16.55 1.39
N LEU A 382 -25.53 15.67 2.22
CA LEU A 382 -25.27 15.66 3.68
C LEU A 382 -23.82 15.27 3.98
N ALA A 383 -23.25 14.36 3.18
CA ALA A 383 -21.88 13.93 3.34
C ALA A 383 -20.86 15.04 2.98
N GLN A 384 -21.14 15.84 1.95
CA GLN A 384 -20.33 17.02 1.61
C GLN A 384 -20.34 18.08 2.72
N MET A 385 -21.43 18.19 3.49
CA MET A 385 -21.49 19.08 4.67
C MET A 385 -20.57 18.61 5.81
N GLY A 386 -20.19 17.33 5.83
CA GLY A 386 -19.25 16.73 6.77
C GLY A 386 -19.85 15.56 7.57
N GLY A 387 -19.00 14.85 8.30
CA GLY A 387 -19.34 13.63 9.01
C GLY A 387 -20.38 13.83 10.11
N GLU A 388 -20.43 14.98 10.79
CA GLU A 388 -21.47 15.26 11.79
C GLU A 388 -22.87 15.31 11.15
N ALA A 389 -23.01 16.02 10.03
CA ALA A 389 -24.26 16.06 9.28
C ALA A 389 -24.65 14.68 8.72
N ALA A 390 -23.67 13.92 8.22
CA ALA A 390 -23.89 12.58 7.70
C ALA A 390 -24.21 11.54 8.78
N THR A 391 -23.77 11.75 10.03
CA THR A 391 -23.97 10.79 11.13
C THR A 391 -25.07 11.17 12.10
N ARG A 392 -25.64 12.39 12.01
CA ARG A 392 -26.68 12.90 12.92
C ARG A 392 -27.86 11.96 13.08
N ASP A 393 -28.36 11.43 11.96
CA ASP A 393 -29.53 10.55 11.91
C ASP A 393 -29.12 9.08 11.63
N PHE A 394 -27.86 8.72 11.93
CA PHE A 394 -27.30 7.41 11.62
C PHE A 394 -28.04 6.28 12.33
N ARG A 395 -28.53 5.33 11.55
CA ARG A 395 -29.08 4.06 12.02
C ARG A 395 -28.43 2.93 11.23
N PRO A 396 -27.74 1.99 11.87
CA PRO A 396 -27.12 0.89 11.14
C PRO A 396 -28.20 0.11 10.39
N SER A 397 -28.00 -0.05 9.08
CA SER A 397 -28.96 -0.76 8.23
C SER A 397 -29.01 -2.26 8.52
N GLY A 398 -28.01 -2.80 9.23
CA GLY A 398 -27.83 -4.23 9.45
C GLY A 398 -27.39 -4.99 8.19
N LYS A 399 -27.22 -4.30 7.07
CA LYS A 399 -26.82 -4.85 5.78
C LYS A 399 -25.36 -4.54 5.49
N SER A 400 -24.69 -5.47 4.82
CA SER A 400 -23.37 -5.25 4.22
C SER A 400 -23.58 -4.90 2.74
N TYR A 401 -23.04 -3.77 2.31
CA TYR A 401 -23.13 -3.29 0.94
C TYR A 401 -21.90 -3.71 0.15
N ALA A 402 -22.07 -4.04 -1.13
CA ALA A 402 -20.95 -4.28 -2.03
C ALA A 402 -20.32 -2.93 -2.44
N LEU A 403 -19.02 -2.80 -2.26
CA LEU A 403 -18.23 -1.61 -2.62
C LEU A 403 -17.31 -1.86 -3.81
N GLY A 404 -17.09 -3.14 -4.15
CA GLY A 404 -16.33 -3.55 -5.31
C GLY A 404 -16.85 -4.89 -5.81
N VAL A 405 -17.10 -4.99 -7.11
CA VAL A 405 -17.70 -6.15 -7.77
C VAL A 405 -16.85 -6.54 -8.98
N ARG A 406 -16.55 -7.83 -9.12
CA ARG A 406 -15.98 -8.39 -10.34
C ARG A 406 -17.03 -9.24 -11.04
N LEU A 407 -17.29 -8.91 -12.30
CA LEU A 407 -18.11 -9.71 -13.20
C LEU A 407 -17.21 -10.54 -14.10
N THR A 408 -17.53 -11.81 -14.27
CA THR A 408 -16.81 -12.74 -15.15
C THR A 408 -17.80 -13.55 -15.98
N GLY A 409 -17.43 -13.88 -17.22
CA GLY A 409 -18.24 -14.72 -18.11
C GLY A 409 -18.48 -14.09 -19.47
N LYS A 410 -19.56 -14.50 -20.15
CA LYS A 410 -19.89 -14.02 -21.50
C LYS A 410 -20.84 -12.84 -21.43
N PHE A 411 -20.38 -11.69 -21.89
CA PHE A 411 -21.15 -10.45 -21.87
C PHE A 411 -22.07 -10.39 -23.10
N LYS A 412 -23.30 -9.89 -22.90
CA LYS A 412 -24.23 -9.52 -23.99
C LYS A 412 -24.24 -8.00 -24.13
N THR A 413 -24.51 -7.51 -25.34
CA THR A 413 -24.54 -6.06 -25.60
C THR A 413 -25.62 -5.36 -24.79
N ALA A 414 -25.30 -4.18 -24.25
CA ALA A 414 -26.26 -3.25 -23.67
C ALA A 414 -27.05 -2.47 -24.74
N PHE A 415 -26.66 -2.57 -26.01
CA PHE A 415 -27.19 -1.81 -27.13
C PHE A 415 -27.71 -2.73 -28.23
N PRO A 416 -28.84 -3.42 -28.02
CA PRO A 416 -29.37 -4.39 -28.98
C PRO A 416 -29.75 -3.76 -30.34
N ASN A 417 -30.00 -2.45 -30.35
CA ASN A 417 -30.37 -1.67 -31.53
C ASN A 417 -29.14 -1.04 -32.23
N GLY A 418 -27.92 -1.32 -31.76
CA GLY A 418 -26.69 -0.77 -32.33
C GLY A 418 -26.30 0.60 -31.78
N LYS A 419 -25.39 1.28 -32.50
CA LYS A 419 -24.79 2.55 -32.10
C LYS A 419 -25.88 3.63 -31.92
N PRO A 420 -25.94 4.32 -30.76
CA PRO A 420 -26.87 5.43 -30.57
C PRO A 420 -26.66 6.55 -31.60
N GLU A 421 -27.75 7.10 -32.15
CA GLU A 421 -27.68 8.26 -33.04
C GLU A 421 -27.32 9.53 -32.24
N ASP A 422 -26.43 10.35 -32.79
CA ASP A 422 -26.11 11.66 -32.22
C ASP A 422 -27.35 12.55 -32.34
N LYS A 423 -27.96 12.92 -31.21
CA LYS A 423 -29.02 13.93 -31.17
C LYS A 423 -28.40 15.32 -31.39
N SER A 424 -28.03 15.66 -32.62
CA SER A 424 -27.75 17.05 -32.96
C SER A 424 -29.07 17.82 -33.00
N ASN A 425 -29.15 18.90 -32.22
CA ASN A 425 -30.23 19.89 -32.26
C ASN A 425 -30.18 20.70 -33.57
N ASP A 426 -30.40 20.05 -34.71
CA ASP A 426 -30.77 20.72 -35.95
C ASP A 426 -32.07 20.10 -36.44
N ALA A 427 -33.17 20.62 -35.89
CA ALA A 427 -34.47 20.51 -36.50
C ALA A 427 -34.47 21.36 -37.77
N GLU A 428 -33.94 20.84 -38.88
CA GLU A 428 -34.41 21.19 -40.23
C GLU A 428 -33.90 20.22 -41.31
N LYS A 429 -34.82 19.34 -41.73
CA LYS A 429 -34.96 18.69 -43.05
C LYS A 429 -33.76 17.91 -43.62
N LYS A 430 -33.96 16.59 -43.76
CA LYS A 430 -34.53 16.00 -44.99
C LYS A 430 -34.82 14.51 -44.82
N ASP A 431 -36.02 14.12 -45.25
CA ASP A 431 -36.38 12.77 -45.65
C ASP A 431 -35.41 12.28 -46.74
N GLU A 432 -34.40 11.53 -46.34
CA GLU A 432 -33.77 10.54 -47.21
C GLU A 432 -33.85 9.20 -46.48
N LYS A 433 -34.57 8.25 -47.09
CA LYS A 433 -34.52 6.83 -46.73
C LYS A 433 -33.04 6.41 -46.73
N LYS A 434 -32.42 6.38 -45.56
CA LYS A 434 -31.11 5.76 -45.38
C LYS A 434 -31.32 4.26 -45.31
N GLU A 435 -30.82 3.57 -46.33
CA GLU A 435 -30.54 2.14 -46.29
C GLU A 435 -29.83 1.80 -44.98
N ASP A 436 -30.34 0.78 -44.30
CA ASP A 436 -29.70 0.13 -43.16
C ASP A 436 -28.30 -0.35 -43.56
N LYS A 437 -27.29 0.52 -43.45
CA LYS A 437 -25.92 0.08 -43.24
C LYS A 437 -25.92 -0.58 -41.85
N LYS A 438 -26.19 -1.87 -41.82
CA LYS A 438 -25.84 -2.75 -40.70
C LYS A 438 -24.34 -2.60 -40.46
N GLU A 439 -23.95 -1.67 -39.61
CA GLU A 439 -22.63 -1.74 -38.99
C GLU A 439 -22.60 -3.06 -38.23
N ASP A 440 -21.69 -3.96 -38.60
CA ASP A 440 -21.46 -5.21 -37.88
C ASP A 440 -20.91 -4.85 -36.50
N PHE A 441 -21.79 -4.84 -35.49
CA PHE A 441 -21.43 -4.69 -34.09
C PHE A 441 -21.59 -6.03 -33.35
N LEU A 442 -20.80 -6.22 -32.30
CA LEU A 442 -20.84 -7.42 -31.50
C LEU A 442 -22.10 -7.44 -30.64
N LYS A 443 -22.84 -8.56 -30.68
CA LYS A 443 -24.02 -8.78 -29.84
C LYS A 443 -23.70 -9.50 -28.53
N ALA A 444 -22.60 -10.24 -28.50
CA ALA A 444 -22.11 -10.97 -27.34
C ALA A 444 -20.61 -11.20 -27.45
N SER A 445 -19.95 -11.43 -26.32
CA SER A 445 -18.53 -11.80 -26.29
C SER A 445 -18.35 -13.26 -26.69
N THR A 446 -17.33 -13.53 -27.51
CA THR A 446 -17.04 -14.89 -27.99
C THR A 446 -16.44 -15.76 -26.88
N ASN A 447 -15.54 -15.15 -26.10
CA ASN A 447 -14.86 -15.75 -24.96
C ASN A 447 -15.32 -15.12 -23.65
N ASP A 448 -15.00 -15.79 -22.55
CA ASP A 448 -15.17 -15.24 -21.22
C ASP A 448 -14.32 -13.98 -21.06
N ASN A 449 -14.93 -12.96 -20.49
CA ASN A 449 -14.28 -11.70 -20.19
C ASN A 449 -14.49 -11.30 -18.74
N VAL A 450 -13.93 -10.16 -18.35
CA VAL A 450 -13.97 -9.65 -16.98
C VAL A 450 -14.18 -8.14 -16.97
N VAL A 451 -15.03 -7.70 -16.05
CA VAL A 451 -15.28 -6.30 -15.72
C VAL A 451 -15.13 -6.15 -14.20
N VAL A 452 -14.35 -5.17 -13.75
CA VAL A 452 -14.24 -4.81 -12.33
C VAL A 452 -14.88 -3.44 -12.12
N LEU A 453 -15.74 -3.35 -11.12
CA LEU A 453 -16.47 -2.16 -10.73
C LEU A 453 -16.10 -1.83 -9.28
N VAL A 454 -15.76 -0.58 -9.01
CA VAL A 454 -15.38 -0.11 -7.67
C VAL A 454 -16.14 1.18 -7.37
N GLY A 455 -16.75 1.25 -6.18
CA GLY A 455 -17.59 2.36 -5.75
C GLY A 455 -16.81 3.50 -5.11
N ASP A 456 -15.63 3.84 -5.65
CA ASP A 456 -14.90 5.06 -5.31
C ASP A 456 -13.81 5.30 -6.36
N SER A 457 -13.79 6.47 -7.01
CA SER A 457 -12.75 6.90 -7.93
C SER A 457 -11.64 7.67 -7.25
N ASP A 458 -11.97 8.45 -6.22
CA ASP A 458 -11.02 9.22 -5.44
C ASP A 458 -10.00 8.34 -4.74
N MET A 459 -10.29 7.06 -4.48
CA MET A 459 -9.32 6.11 -3.90
C MET A 459 -7.97 6.08 -4.65
N LEU A 460 -7.95 6.41 -5.95
CA LEU A 460 -6.73 6.45 -6.77
C LEU A 460 -5.93 7.75 -6.62
N HIS A 461 -6.50 8.78 -6.01
CA HIS A 461 -5.81 10.03 -5.75
C HIS A 461 -4.72 9.84 -4.69
N GLU A 462 -3.56 10.49 -4.89
CA GLU A 462 -2.39 10.30 -4.02
C GLU A 462 -2.64 10.60 -2.53
N GLN A 463 -3.56 11.51 -2.20
CA GLN A 463 -3.88 11.84 -0.80
C GLN A 463 -4.48 10.68 0.01
N PHE A 464 -5.10 9.70 -0.67
CA PHE A 464 -5.66 8.52 -0.03
C PHE A 464 -4.71 7.31 -0.10
N CYS A 465 -3.65 7.41 -0.89
CA CYS A 465 -2.60 6.39 -1.02
C CYS A 465 -1.42 6.68 -0.08
N TYR A 466 -1.06 7.95 0.11
CA TYR A 466 0.16 8.37 0.77
C TYR A 466 -0.07 9.48 1.80
N ASN A 467 0.67 9.44 2.90
CA ASN A 467 0.80 10.56 3.82
C ASN A 467 1.90 11.51 3.34
N MET A 468 1.51 12.70 2.91
CA MET A 468 2.41 13.76 2.43
C MET A 468 2.77 14.81 3.49
N GLN A 469 2.24 14.71 4.72
CA GLN A 469 2.48 15.71 5.77
C GLN A 469 3.94 15.78 6.23
N MET A 470 4.72 14.70 6.05
CA MET A 470 6.14 14.64 6.43
C MET A 470 7.10 14.74 5.24
N PHE A 471 6.78 15.54 4.22
CA PHE A 471 7.70 15.77 3.10
C PHE A 471 9.11 16.16 3.59
N PRO A 472 10.20 15.51 3.11
CA PRO A 472 10.29 14.65 1.93
C PRO A 472 9.97 13.15 2.16
N PHE A 473 9.61 12.73 3.38
CA PHE A 473 9.28 11.34 3.70
C PHE A 473 7.82 11.01 3.38
N VAL A 474 7.59 10.46 2.19
CA VAL A 474 6.27 9.92 1.78
C VAL A 474 6.08 8.54 2.41
N GLN A 475 5.01 8.36 3.19
CA GLN A 475 4.64 7.06 3.76
C GLN A 475 3.38 6.52 3.06
N VAL A 476 3.39 5.25 2.67
CA VAL A 476 2.19 4.57 2.16
C VAL A 476 1.22 4.37 3.32
N ILE A 477 -0.02 4.83 3.17
CA ILE A 477 -1.07 4.70 4.20
C ILE A 477 -2.21 3.77 3.79
N SER A 478 -2.38 3.54 2.48
CA SER A 478 -3.37 2.59 1.98
C SER A 478 -2.84 1.71 0.85
N GLY A 479 -3.49 0.55 0.67
CA GLY A 479 -3.21 -0.35 -0.43
C GLY A 479 -3.86 0.02 -1.77
N ASN A 480 -4.47 1.20 -1.89
CA ASN A 480 -5.25 1.59 -3.07
C ASN A 480 -4.44 1.54 -4.37
N MET A 481 -3.22 2.09 -4.36
CA MET A 481 -2.34 2.05 -5.53
C MET A 481 -1.97 0.60 -5.91
N ALA A 482 -1.66 -0.23 -4.92
CA ALA A 482 -1.31 -1.63 -5.16
C ALA A 482 -2.49 -2.43 -5.71
N PHE A 483 -3.72 -2.11 -5.30
CA PHE A 483 -4.94 -2.69 -5.86
C PHE A 483 -5.09 -2.39 -7.35
N LEU A 484 -4.95 -1.12 -7.75
CA LEU A 484 -5.00 -0.74 -9.18
C LEU A 484 -3.91 -1.46 -9.99
N GLN A 485 -2.68 -1.42 -9.51
CA GLN A 485 -1.57 -2.07 -10.21
C GLN A 485 -1.77 -3.58 -10.34
N SER A 486 -2.30 -4.23 -9.30
CA SER A 486 -2.58 -5.67 -9.32
C SER A 486 -3.67 -6.03 -10.32
N LEU A 487 -4.70 -5.18 -10.47
CA LEU A 487 -5.72 -5.34 -11.51
C LEU A 487 -5.12 -5.27 -12.91
N VAL A 488 -4.32 -4.23 -13.17
CA VAL A 488 -3.70 -4.03 -14.47
C VAL A 488 -2.75 -5.17 -14.82
N GLU A 489 -1.90 -5.60 -13.88
CA GLU A 489 -0.98 -6.72 -14.09
C GLU A 489 -1.70 -8.04 -14.33
N LEU A 490 -2.73 -8.35 -13.52
CA LEU A 490 -3.50 -9.58 -13.69
C LEU A 490 -4.09 -9.65 -15.10
N TYR A 491 -4.69 -8.54 -15.54
CA TYR A 491 -5.41 -8.48 -16.80
C TYR A 491 -4.50 -8.27 -18.01
N ASN A 492 -3.28 -7.79 -17.79
CA ASN A 492 -2.21 -7.85 -18.78
C ASN A 492 -1.56 -9.25 -18.86
N GLY A 493 -2.02 -10.19 -18.02
CA GLY A 493 -1.62 -11.59 -18.00
C GLY A 493 -0.38 -11.89 -17.16
N ASP A 494 0.11 -10.94 -16.36
CA ASP A 494 1.27 -11.11 -15.47
C ASP A 494 0.86 -11.25 -14.00
N ALA A 495 0.25 -12.38 -13.66
CA ALA A 495 -0.14 -12.68 -12.28
C ALA A 495 1.06 -12.92 -11.35
N ASN A 496 2.27 -13.14 -11.89
CA ASN A 496 3.44 -13.51 -11.09
C ASN A 496 3.96 -12.31 -10.28
N LEU A 497 3.80 -11.08 -10.79
CA LEU A 497 4.24 -9.86 -10.10
C LEU A 497 3.35 -9.48 -8.90
N ILE A 498 2.07 -9.85 -8.93
CA ILE A 498 1.10 -9.52 -7.88
C ILE A 498 1.52 -10.10 -6.52
N ASN A 499 2.00 -11.35 -6.52
CA ASN A 499 2.44 -12.01 -5.28
C ASN A 499 3.69 -11.36 -4.66
N ALA A 500 4.59 -10.81 -5.48
CA ALA A 500 5.78 -10.12 -4.98
C ALA A 500 5.41 -8.77 -4.35
N ARG A 501 4.51 -8.00 -4.98
CA ARG A 501 4.06 -6.69 -4.47
C ARG A 501 3.27 -6.82 -3.18
N SER A 502 2.29 -7.73 -3.15
CA SER A 502 1.33 -7.70 -2.07
C SER A 502 1.90 -8.34 -0.79
N ARG A 503 2.88 -9.25 -0.90
CA ARG A 503 3.75 -9.64 0.23
C ARG A 503 4.53 -8.44 0.80
N ALA A 504 5.08 -7.59 -0.05
CA ALA A 504 5.85 -6.41 0.37
C ALA A 504 5.00 -5.42 1.18
N MET A 505 3.71 -5.34 0.90
CA MET A 505 2.83 -4.40 1.59
C MET A 505 2.48 -4.81 3.02
N LYS A 506 2.53 -6.11 3.36
CA LYS A 506 2.13 -6.60 4.68
C LYS A 506 2.86 -5.93 5.83
N THR A 507 2.15 -5.10 6.57
CA THR A 507 2.57 -4.52 7.85
C THR A 507 2.22 -5.47 8.98
N ARG A 508 3.24 -6.13 9.53
CA ARG A 508 3.07 -6.93 10.74
C ARG A 508 3.12 -6.02 11.95
N ASP A 509 1.96 -5.74 12.52
CA ASP A 509 1.87 -5.22 13.87
C ASP A 509 2.28 -6.31 14.87
N PHE A 510 3.02 -5.93 15.91
CA PHE A 510 3.26 -6.81 17.05
C PHE A 510 1.99 -6.91 17.90
N THR A 511 0.95 -7.58 17.39
CA THR A 511 -0.37 -7.68 18.03
C THR A 511 -0.28 -8.14 19.48
N VAL A 512 0.56 -9.15 19.76
CA VAL A 512 0.78 -9.65 21.12
C VAL A 512 1.40 -8.57 22.03
N ILE A 513 2.35 -7.77 21.53
CA ILE A 513 2.93 -6.66 22.29
C ILE A 513 1.89 -5.56 22.50
N ARG A 514 1.11 -5.24 21.46
CA ARG A 514 0.04 -4.24 21.53
C ARG A 514 -1.05 -4.64 22.53
N GLU A 515 -1.47 -5.90 22.52
CA GLU A 515 -2.41 -6.45 23.51
C GLU A 515 -1.82 -6.47 24.92
N MET A 516 -0.52 -6.76 25.07
CA MET A 516 0.16 -6.67 26.36
C MET A 516 0.23 -5.23 26.86
N GLN A 517 0.52 -4.27 25.98
CA GLN A 517 0.52 -2.84 26.29
C GLN A 517 -0.89 -2.38 26.67
N ALA A 518 -1.91 -2.77 25.91
CA ALA A 518 -3.31 -2.47 26.21
C ALA A 518 -3.74 -3.04 27.57
N ARG A 519 -3.38 -4.30 27.88
CA ARG A 519 -3.63 -4.92 29.19
C ARG A 519 -2.88 -4.24 30.34
N ALA A 520 -1.65 -3.79 30.09
CA ALA A 520 -0.89 -3.02 31.08
C ALA A 520 -1.55 -1.66 31.32
N GLU A 521 -1.98 -0.98 30.26
CA GLU A 521 -2.69 0.30 30.34
C GLU A 521 -4.03 0.18 31.07
N GLU A 522 -4.82 -0.86 30.79
CA GLU A 522 -6.11 -1.11 31.44
C GLU A 522 -6.00 -1.20 32.98
N LYS A 523 -4.94 -1.83 33.49
CA LYS A 523 -4.69 -1.92 34.95
C LYS A 523 -4.48 -0.57 35.62
N PHE A 524 -3.81 0.36 34.93
CA PHE A 524 -3.48 1.68 35.48
C PHE A 524 -4.48 2.77 35.03
N GLN A 525 -5.34 2.49 34.06
CA GLN A 525 -6.25 3.47 33.45
C GLN A 525 -7.20 4.06 34.48
N ALA A 526 -7.81 3.23 35.32
CA ALA A 526 -8.75 3.67 36.36
C ALA A 526 -8.07 4.59 37.39
N GLU A 527 -6.84 4.25 37.81
CA GLU A 527 -6.07 5.04 38.77
C GLU A 527 -5.55 6.34 38.16
N LEU A 528 -5.03 6.30 36.93
CA LEU A 528 -4.60 7.48 36.17
C LEU A 528 -5.77 8.45 35.98
N LYS A 529 -6.93 7.95 35.56
CA LYS A 529 -8.14 8.76 35.38
C LYS A 529 -8.57 9.41 36.69
N LYS A 530 -8.64 8.64 37.78
CA LYS A 530 -8.96 9.16 39.11
C LYS A 530 -8.01 10.26 39.56
N LEU A 531 -6.69 10.05 39.39
CA LEU A 531 -5.69 11.05 39.78
C LEU A 531 -5.73 12.29 38.88
N GLU A 532 -6.01 12.15 37.60
CA GLU A 532 -6.20 13.29 36.68
C GLU A 532 -7.47 14.08 37.02
N GLU A 533 -8.58 13.41 37.35
CA GLU A 533 -9.81 14.04 37.85
C GLU A 533 -9.55 14.81 39.15
N GLN A 534 -8.89 14.19 40.14
CA GLN A 534 -8.53 14.86 41.39
C GLN A 534 -7.64 16.10 41.18
N LYS A 535 -6.66 16.00 40.28
CA LYS A 535 -5.80 17.12 39.91
C LYS A 535 -6.61 18.24 39.27
N ASN A 536 -7.48 17.90 38.32
CA ASN A 536 -8.29 18.87 37.60
C ASN A 536 -9.30 19.57 38.53
N GLU A 537 -9.92 18.84 39.44
CA GLU A 537 -10.81 19.39 40.46
C GLU A 537 -10.06 20.35 41.40
N ALA A 538 -8.91 19.93 41.93
CA ALA A 538 -8.09 20.80 42.78
C ALA A 538 -7.61 22.06 42.02
N GLN A 539 -7.28 21.94 40.73
CA GLN A 539 -6.92 23.08 39.89
C GLN A 539 -8.11 24.02 39.63
N ARG A 540 -9.31 23.49 39.41
CA ARG A 540 -10.54 24.29 39.30
C ARG A 540 -10.79 25.07 40.59
N ARG A 541 -10.67 24.44 41.76
CA ARG A 541 -10.81 25.11 43.06
C ARG A 541 -9.77 26.21 43.26
N ILE A 542 -8.52 25.99 42.87
CA ILE A 542 -7.48 27.04 42.90
C ILE A 542 -7.89 28.22 42.01
N ASN A 543 -8.38 27.97 40.80
CA ASN A 543 -8.78 29.02 39.87
C ASN A 543 -10.02 29.78 40.38
N GLU A 544 -11.01 29.09 40.96
CA GLU A 544 -12.20 29.68 41.60
C GLU A 544 -11.83 30.60 42.77
N LEU A 545 -10.96 30.14 43.67
CA LEU A 545 -10.44 30.92 44.80
C LEU A 545 -9.60 32.12 44.35
N GLN A 546 -8.92 32.02 43.21
CA GLN A 546 -8.17 33.13 42.62
C GLN A 546 -9.06 34.12 41.86
N ALA A 547 -10.23 33.69 41.37
CA ALA A 547 -11.20 34.50 40.65
C ALA A 547 -12.16 35.26 41.58
N GLN A 548 -12.44 34.75 42.79
CA GLN A 548 -13.23 35.43 43.83
C GLN A 548 -12.47 36.59 44.53
N LYS A 549 -11.69 37.38 43.77
CA LYS A 549 -11.10 38.62 44.28
C LYS A 549 -12.18 39.70 44.31
N ASP A 550 -12.59 40.09 45.51
CA ASP A 550 -13.57 41.15 45.74
C ASP A 550 -13.07 42.48 45.10
N PRO A 551 -13.84 43.12 44.19
CA PRO A 551 -13.44 44.38 43.56
C PRO A 551 -13.30 45.55 44.55
N LYS A 552 -13.79 45.44 45.80
CA LYS A 552 -13.65 46.46 46.84
C LYS A 552 -12.50 46.22 47.83
N GLN A 553 -11.90 45.03 47.87
CA GLN A 553 -10.71 44.73 48.68
C GLN A 553 -9.51 44.45 47.78
N LYS A 554 -8.84 45.52 47.37
CA LYS A 554 -7.56 45.40 46.66
C LYS A 554 -6.53 44.72 47.57
N LEU A 555 -6.11 43.53 47.11
CA LEU A 555 -4.77 42.91 47.23
C LEU A 555 -4.53 41.77 48.23
N VAL A 556 -5.46 41.35 49.09
CA VAL A 556 -5.16 40.28 50.06
C VAL A 556 -6.30 39.26 50.14
N LEU A 557 -6.02 38.01 49.76
CA LEU A 557 -6.88 36.84 50.04
C LEU A 557 -7.15 36.76 51.55
N SER A 558 -8.35 36.38 51.97
CA SER A 558 -8.61 36.18 53.41
C SER A 558 -7.66 35.12 53.98
N LYS A 559 -7.38 35.15 55.28
CA LYS A 559 -6.50 34.16 55.94
C LYS A 559 -6.99 32.72 55.69
N GLU A 560 -8.31 32.52 55.73
CA GLU A 560 -8.98 31.25 55.43
C GLU A 560 -8.81 30.85 53.96
N GLN A 561 -8.98 31.78 53.01
CA GLN A 561 -8.77 31.52 51.58
C GLN A 561 -7.29 31.22 51.25
N MET A 562 -6.34 31.84 51.94
CA MET A 562 -4.91 31.51 51.78
C MET A 562 -4.60 30.10 52.28
N GLU A 563 -5.15 29.71 53.43
CA GLU A 563 -4.97 28.36 53.99
C GLU A 563 -5.57 27.29 53.07
N GLU A 564 -6.77 27.53 52.51
CA GLU A 564 -7.37 26.63 51.50
C GLU A 564 -6.55 26.56 50.21
N LEU A 565 -6.05 27.70 49.72
CA LEU A 565 -5.24 27.74 48.50
C LEU A 565 -3.90 26.99 48.69
N VAL A 566 -3.27 27.09 49.85
CA VAL A 566 -2.08 26.28 50.20
C VAL A 566 -2.43 24.80 50.24
N LYS A 567 -3.57 24.43 50.82
CA LYS A 567 -4.07 23.04 50.86
C LYS A 567 -4.27 22.46 49.46
N TYR A 568 -4.97 23.16 48.57
CA TYR A 568 -5.19 22.69 47.20
C TYR A 568 -3.88 22.63 46.38
N ARG A 569 -2.97 23.60 46.55
CA ARG A 569 -1.64 23.53 45.91
C ARG A 569 -0.83 22.33 46.39
N LYS A 570 -0.89 22.00 47.68
CA LYS A 570 -0.26 20.81 48.24
C LYS A 570 -0.89 19.54 47.66
N ASN A 571 -2.21 19.47 47.56
CA ASN A 571 -2.92 18.36 46.93
C ASN A 571 -2.48 18.18 45.46
N VAL A 572 -2.42 19.25 44.67
CA VAL A 572 -1.93 19.19 43.28
C VAL A 572 -0.50 18.66 43.21
N ALA A 573 0.40 19.10 44.10
CA ALA A 573 1.77 18.62 44.15
C ALA A 573 1.84 17.12 44.51
N GLU A 574 1.03 16.67 45.45
CA GLU A 574 0.95 15.27 45.89
C GLU A 574 0.34 14.36 44.82
N THR A 575 -0.76 14.79 44.18
CA THR A 575 -1.39 14.09 43.05
C THR A 575 -0.44 14.00 41.85
N ASN A 576 0.35 15.05 41.55
CA ASN A 576 1.38 14.99 40.50
C ASN A 576 2.49 13.97 40.85
N LYS A 577 2.88 13.85 42.12
CA LYS A 577 3.85 12.85 42.58
C LYS A 577 3.30 11.43 42.41
N GLN A 578 2.02 11.23 42.72
CA GLN A 578 1.31 9.96 42.51
C GLN A 578 1.19 9.64 41.01
N LEU A 579 0.77 10.59 40.17
CA LEU A 579 0.75 10.42 38.71
C LEU A 579 2.11 10.02 38.14
N LYS A 580 3.19 10.66 38.60
CA LYS A 580 4.55 10.29 38.17
C LYS A 580 4.92 8.87 38.59
N LYS A 581 4.49 8.44 39.78
CA LYS A 581 4.74 7.08 40.28
C LYS A 581 3.97 6.04 39.46
N VAL A 582 2.67 6.23 39.27
CA VAL A 582 1.81 5.33 38.48
C VAL A 582 2.31 5.24 37.02
N ARG A 583 2.63 6.37 36.38
CA ARG A 583 3.21 6.38 35.02
C ARG A 583 4.56 5.67 34.95
N LYS A 584 5.38 5.74 36.01
CA LYS A 584 6.66 5.01 36.09
C LYS A 584 6.44 3.52 36.23
N GLU A 585 5.44 3.10 37.02
CA GLU A 585 5.07 1.69 37.18
C GLU A 585 4.54 1.10 35.87
N LEU A 586 3.65 1.81 35.16
CA LEU A 586 3.18 1.44 33.83
C LEU A 586 4.36 1.23 32.85
N ARG A 587 5.30 2.20 32.77
CA ARG A 587 6.49 2.06 31.93
C ARG A 587 7.35 0.86 32.33
N ARG A 588 7.55 0.65 33.63
CA ARG A 588 8.35 -0.47 34.13
C ARG A 588 7.72 -1.82 33.77
N GLU A 589 6.39 -1.93 33.82
CA GLU A 589 5.68 -3.15 33.42
C GLU A 589 5.85 -3.38 31.91
N GLN A 590 5.64 -2.35 31.08
CA GLN A 590 5.87 -2.39 29.63
C GLN A 590 7.32 -2.79 29.28
N GLU A 591 8.32 -2.16 29.90
CA GLU A 591 9.75 -2.47 29.69
C GLU A 591 10.12 -3.88 30.16
N SER A 592 9.55 -4.35 31.27
CA SER A 592 9.82 -5.70 31.79
C SER A 592 9.28 -6.80 30.86
N LEU A 593 8.12 -6.56 30.26
CA LEU A 593 7.52 -7.45 29.27
C LEU A 593 8.37 -7.51 28.01
N GLU A 594 8.78 -6.35 27.49
CA GLU A 594 9.67 -6.24 26.34
C GLU A 594 11.02 -6.94 26.62
N THR A 595 11.60 -6.73 27.80
CA THR A 595 12.87 -7.34 28.21
C THR A 595 12.77 -8.86 28.30
N ARG A 596 11.70 -9.41 28.88
CA ARG A 596 11.48 -10.87 28.93
C ARG A 596 11.39 -11.47 27.53
N LEU A 597 10.64 -10.85 26.63
CA LEU A 597 10.54 -11.28 25.23
C LEU A 597 11.89 -11.23 24.52
N LYS A 598 12.68 -10.17 24.72
CA LYS A 598 14.06 -10.08 24.20
C LYS A 598 14.92 -11.22 24.72
N ILE A 599 14.89 -11.50 26.03
CA ILE A 599 15.64 -12.61 26.63
C ILE A 599 15.24 -13.95 26.01
N TYR A 600 13.94 -14.23 25.89
CA TYR A 600 13.48 -15.48 25.27
C TYR A 600 13.94 -15.62 23.82
N ASN A 601 13.90 -14.56 23.02
CA ASN A 601 14.35 -14.59 21.64
C ASN A 601 15.87 -14.70 21.51
N ILE A 602 16.63 -13.98 22.34
CA ILE A 602 18.11 -14.00 22.31
C ILE A 602 18.65 -15.35 22.83
N ALA A 603 18.08 -15.87 23.92
CA ALA A 603 18.54 -17.12 24.53
C ALA A 603 17.95 -18.37 23.85
N GLY A 604 16.79 -18.24 23.20
CA GLY A 604 16.06 -19.38 22.63
C GLY A 604 16.83 -20.09 21.51
N MET A 605 17.40 -19.34 20.56
CA MET A 605 18.08 -19.95 19.41
C MET A 605 19.39 -20.65 19.78
N PRO A 606 20.31 -20.06 20.58
CA PRO A 606 21.48 -20.78 21.08
C PRO A 606 21.12 -22.05 21.85
N LEU A 607 20.04 -22.02 22.64
CA LEU A 607 19.57 -23.18 23.39
C LEU A 607 19.04 -24.29 22.47
N LEU A 608 18.26 -23.96 21.45
CA LEU A 608 17.79 -24.91 20.43
C LEU A 608 18.97 -25.53 19.65
N VAL A 609 19.95 -24.72 19.25
CA VAL A 609 21.16 -25.22 18.57
C VAL A 609 21.94 -26.17 19.48
N SER A 610 22.09 -25.82 20.76
CA SER A 610 22.76 -26.66 21.75
C SER A 610 22.05 -28.00 21.94
N LEU A 611 20.73 -27.99 22.09
CA LEU A 611 19.90 -29.21 22.19
C LEU A 611 19.98 -30.06 20.92
N GLY A 612 19.92 -29.44 19.74
CA GLY A 612 20.08 -30.13 18.45
C GLY A 612 21.45 -30.79 18.32
N GLY A 613 22.52 -30.10 18.73
CA GLY A 613 23.87 -30.65 18.78
C GLY A 613 24.00 -31.85 19.72
N ILE A 614 23.40 -31.77 20.92
CA ILE A 614 23.36 -32.88 21.89
C ILE A 614 22.59 -34.08 21.31
N ALA A 615 21.42 -33.84 20.72
CA ALA A 615 20.61 -34.88 20.10
C ALA A 615 21.35 -35.58 18.95
N PHE A 616 22.03 -34.81 18.10
CA PHE A 616 22.86 -35.34 17.02
C PHE A 616 24.05 -36.16 17.55
N ALA A 617 24.71 -35.69 18.61
CA ALA A 617 25.80 -36.42 19.26
C ALA A 617 25.31 -37.76 19.84
N ILE A 618 24.14 -37.78 20.50
CA ILE A 618 23.52 -39.01 21.03
C ILE A 618 23.15 -39.96 19.88
N TYR A 619 22.55 -39.45 18.80
CA TYR A 619 22.18 -40.23 17.63
C TYR A 619 23.41 -40.90 16.97
N ASN A 620 24.48 -40.15 16.75
CA ASN A 620 25.70 -40.70 16.16
C ASN A 620 26.35 -41.73 17.07
N ARG A 621 26.41 -41.48 18.38
CA ARG A 621 26.97 -42.42 19.36
C ARG A 621 26.21 -43.76 19.37
N LYS A 622 24.89 -43.75 19.15
CA LYS A 622 24.10 -44.97 18.98
C LYS A 622 24.39 -45.72 17.68
N ARG A 623 24.70 -45.01 16.58
CA ARG A 623 25.09 -45.64 15.30
C ARG A 623 26.50 -46.23 15.33
N THR A 624 27.45 -45.58 16.00
CA THR A 624 28.82 -46.11 16.14
C THR A 624 28.95 -47.17 17.24
N ALA A 625 28.04 -47.23 18.21
CA ALA A 625 27.99 -48.33 19.19
C ALA A 625 27.29 -49.60 18.66
N ALA A 626 26.62 -49.51 17.50
CA ALA A 626 25.96 -50.63 16.83
C ALA A 626 26.77 -51.18 15.62
N ARG A 627 28.00 -50.71 15.43
CA ARG A 627 29.04 -51.30 14.59
C ARG A 627 30.19 -51.72 15.50
#